data_AF-A0A3D4D8S9-F1
#
_entry.id   AF-A0A3D4D8S9-F1
#
_cell.length_a   1.000
_cell.length_b   1.000
_cell.length_c   1.000
_cell.angle_alpha   90.00
_cell.angle_beta   90.00
_cell.angle_gamma   90.00
#
_symmetry.space_group_name_H-M   'P 1'
#
loop_
_entity.id
_entity.type
_entity.pdbx_description
1 polymer ?
#
loop_
_entity_poly.entity_id
_entity_poly.type
_entity_poly.pdbx_seq_one_letter_code
_entity_poly.pdbx_strand_id
1 'polypeptide(L)'
;MAENAKRRRKRRRTGSKKAFLVLLALVLLVLGGVKLRYALSHRNLPGSNVSVPDFVTVDYIPTNEYSRPGTPLRKISGVVVHYVGNPGSSAANNRSFFANLALTHETYASAHFVVGLDGEILQCVPLTEIAYCSNTANDYTVSIEVCHPDDTGKFDDATMESLEALVAWLCETFSLDPDADVIRHYDVTGKICPKYYVENEDAWLAFRQNVSARIEEDKTANGETN
;
A
#
# COMPACT_ATOMS: atom_id res chain seq x y z
N MET A 1 -38.14 -13.51 -59.84
CA MET A 1 -38.23 -13.16 -58.40
C MET A 1 -37.20 -13.86 -57.50
N ALA A 2 -36.81 -15.12 -57.77
CA ALA A 2 -35.89 -15.89 -56.92
C ALA A 2 -34.43 -15.35 -56.83
N GLU A 3 -33.91 -14.72 -57.88
CA GLU A 3 -32.53 -14.21 -57.91
C GLU A 3 -32.33 -12.98 -57.00
N ASN A 4 -33.32 -12.08 -56.94
CA ASN A 4 -33.32 -10.92 -56.05
C ASN A 4 -33.39 -11.32 -54.57
N ALA A 5 -34.09 -12.41 -54.24
CA ALA A 5 -34.13 -12.98 -52.90
C ALA A 5 -32.77 -13.58 -52.47
N LYS A 6 -32.07 -14.30 -53.38
CA LYS A 6 -30.71 -14.81 -53.14
C LYS A 6 -29.70 -13.67 -52.93
N ARG A 7 -29.73 -12.61 -53.76
CA ARG A 7 -28.87 -11.42 -53.61
C ARG A 7 -29.13 -10.68 -52.30
N ARG A 8 -30.41 -10.47 -51.91
CA ARG A 8 -30.77 -9.89 -50.60
C ARG A 8 -30.27 -10.73 -49.44
N ARG A 9 -30.45 -12.05 -49.47
CA ARG A 9 -30.00 -12.97 -48.41
C ARG A 9 -28.48 -12.99 -48.27
N LYS A 10 -27.74 -12.96 -49.39
CA LYS A 10 -26.26 -12.88 -49.41
C LYS A 10 -25.76 -11.53 -48.85
N ARG A 11 -26.39 -10.41 -49.25
CA ARG A 11 -26.07 -9.04 -48.78
C ARG A 11 -26.38 -8.83 -47.29
N ARG A 12 -27.46 -9.43 -46.77
CA ARG A 12 -27.82 -9.42 -45.34
C ARG A 12 -26.83 -10.25 -44.50
N ARG A 13 -26.37 -11.39 -45.03
CA ARG A 13 -25.38 -12.26 -44.38
C ARG A 13 -23.96 -11.66 -44.37
N THR A 14 -23.54 -10.95 -45.43
CA THR A 14 -22.25 -10.22 -45.44
C THR A 14 -22.30 -8.91 -44.67
N GLY A 15 -23.44 -8.19 -44.64
CA GLY A 15 -23.63 -7.01 -43.78
C GLY A 15 -23.52 -7.33 -42.29
N SER A 16 -24.10 -8.45 -41.85
CA SER A 16 -23.96 -8.96 -40.47
C SER A 16 -22.51 -9.37 -40.14
N LYS A 17 -21.79 -10.01 -41.07
CA LYS A 17 -20.36 -10.33 -40.88
C LYS A 17 -19.48 -9.08 -40.82
N LYS A 18 -19.70 -8.08 -41.67
CA LYS A 18 -18.96 -6.81 -41.63
C LYS A 18 -19.24 -6.03 -40.35
N ALA A 19 -20.50 -5.95 -39.93
CA ALA A 19 -20.88 -5.31 -38.66
C ALA A 19 -20.25 -6.02 -37.45
N PHE A 20 -20.25 -7.36 -37.45
CA PHE A 20 -19.57 -8.16 -36.43
C PHE A 20 -18.05 -7.89 -36.39
N LEU A 21 -17.38 -7.84 -37.53
CA LEU A 21 -15.94 -7.54 -37.60
C LEU A 21 -15.62 -6.12 -37.13
N VAL A 22 -16.46 -5.13 -37.44
CA VAL A 22 -16.32 -3.75 -36.93
C VAL A 22 -16.51 -3.71 -35.42
N LEU A 23 -17.52 -4.38 -34.89
CA LEU A 23 -17.74 -4.48 -33.43
C LEU A 23 -16.56 -5.17 -32.73
N LEU A 24 -16.05 -6.27 -33.29
CA LEU A 24 -14.88 -6.97 -32.77
C LEU A 24 -13.63 -6.07 -32.78
N ALA A 25 -13.40 -5.33 -33.86
CA ALA A 25 -12.30 -4.39 -33.95
C ALA A 25 -12.41 -3.26 -32.90
N LEU A 26 -13.62 -2.72 -32.67
CA LEU A 26 -13.86 -1.72 -31.63
C LEU A 26 -13.60 -2.29 -30.23
N VAL A 27 -14.06 -3.51 -29.94
CA VAL A 27 -13.80 -4.19 -28.66
C VAL A 27 -12.30 -4.39 -28.45
N LEU A 28 -11.57 -4.88 -29.46
CA LEU A 28 -10.12 -5.05 -29.38
C LEU A 28 -9.39 -3.72 -29.20
N LEU A 29 -9.86 -2.64 -29.83
CA LEU A 29 -9.29 -1.30 -29.68
C LEU A 29 -9.51 -0.75 -28.27
N VAL A 30 -10.70 -0.96 -27.70
CA VAL A 30 -11.00 -0.62 -26.30
C VAL A 30 -10.13 -1.44 -25.34
N LEU A 31 -10.07 -2.77 -25.50
CA LEU A 31 -9.24 -3.64 -24.66
C LEU A 31 -7.74 -3.29 -24.78
N GLY A 32 -7.27 -3.01 -25.98
CA GLY A 32 -5.90 -2.55 -26.25
C GLY A 32 -5.62 -1.20 -25.58
N GLY A 33 -6.57 -0.26 -25.66
CA GLY A 33 -6.49 1.03 -24.96
C GLY A 33 -6.45 0.90 -23.44
N VAL A 34 -7.27 0.01 -22.87
CA VAL A 34 -7.27 -0.31 -21.43
C VAL A 34 -5.94 -0.92 -21.01
N LYS A 35 -5.43 -1.92 -21.74
CA LYS A 35 -4.12 -2.54 -21.45
C LYS A 35 -2.98 -1.53 -21.57
N LEU A 36 -3.00 -0.67 -22.59
CA LEU A 36 -1.99 0.37 -22.76
C LEU A 36 -2.04 1.39 -21.61
N ARG A 37 -3.23 1.85 -21.22
CA ARG A 37 -3.41 2.75 -20.08
C ARG A 37 -2.93 2.11 -18.77
N TYR A 38 -3.28 0.84 -18.53
CA TYR A 38 -2.80 0.09 -17.37
C TYR A 38 -1.27 0.03 -17.37
N ALA A 39 -0.66 -0.40 -18.47
CA ALA A 39 0.79 -0.46 -18.59
C ALA A 39 1.44 0.91 -18.36
N LEU A 40 0.94 1.97 -18.97
CA LEU A 40 1.45 3.33 -18.76
C LEU A 40 1.31 3.81 -17.32
N SER A 41 0.23 3.44 -16.63
CA SER A 41 0.01 3.80 -15.22
C SER A 41 0.88 3.02 -14.23
N HIS A 42 1.51 1.93 -14.66
CA HIS A 42 2.37 1.07 -13.82
C HIS A 42 3.85 1.18 -14.20
N ARG A 43 4.21 2.11 -15.08
CA ARG A 43 5.61 2.36 -15.45
C ARG A 43 6.28 3.27 -14.42
N ASN A 44 7.50 2.90 -14.02
CA ASN A 44 8.37 3.70 -13.18
C ASN A 44 7.71 4.13 -11.85
N LEU A 45 6.94 3.24 -11.23
CA LEU A 45 6.39 3.50 -9.91
C LEU A 45 7.54 3.54 -8.88
N PRO A 46 7.50 4.45 -7.89
CA PRO A 46 8.60 4.65 -6.95
C PRO A 46 9.02 3.35 -6.23
N GLY A 47 8.06 2.49 -5.86
CA GLY A 47 8.34 1.20 -5.23
C GLY A 47 8.68 0.04 -6.16
N SER A 48 8.76 0.22 -7.50
CA SER A 48 8.81 -0.93 -8.43
C SER A 48 10.13 -1.70 -8.43
N ASN A 49 11.23 -1.06 -8.02
CA ASN A 49 12.57 -1.66 -7.98
C ASN A 49 13.10 -1.82 -6.54
N VAL A 50 12.21 -1.78 -5.56
CA VAL A 50 12.55 -1.85 -4.14
C VAL A 50 12.15 -3.21 -3.61
N SER A 51 13.16 -4.00 -3.22
CA SER A 51 12.96 -5.20 -2.41
C SER A 51 12.96 -4.81 -0.94
N VAL A 52 12.06 -5.39 -0.15
CA VAL A 52 12.07 -5.19 1.30
C VAL A 52 13.30 -5.87 1.92
N PRO A 53 13.79 -5.40 3.08
CA PRO A 53 14.89 -6.03 3.80
C PRO A 53 14.54 -7.44 4.30
N ASP A 54 15.57 -8.23 4.64
CA ASP A 54 15.42 -9.62 5.09
C ASP A 54 14.62 -9.76 6.39
N PHE A 55 14.55 -8.70 7.21
CA PHE A 55 13.74 -8.66 8.43
C PHE A 55 12.23 -8.47 8.17
N VAL A 56 11.83 -8.27 6.91
CA VAL A 56 10.43 -8.12 6.51
C VAL A 56 9.93 -9.37 5.79
N THR A 57 8.82 -9.93 6.27
CA THR A 57 8.12 -11.01 5.57
C THR A 57 7.08 -10.44 4.61
N VAL A 58 7.19 -10.78 3.32
CA VAL A 58 6.18 -10.40 2.33
C VAL A 58 4.97 -11.34 2.42
N ASP A 59 3.81 -10.81 2.84
CA ASP A 59 2.55 -11.55 2.92
C ASP A 59 1.40 -10.70 2.37
N TYR A 60 1.45 -10.45 1.06
CA TYR A 60 0.49 -9.60 0.40
C TYR A 60 -0.95 -10.07 0.56
N ILE A 61 -1.85 -9.11 0.78
CA ILE A 61 -3.29 -9.33 0.70
C ILE A 61 -3.64 -9.63 -0.77
N PRO A 62 -4.56 -10.59 -1.06
CA PRO A 62 -5.06 -10.78 -2.42
C PRO A 62 -5.74 -9.51 -2.95
N THR A 63 -5.53 -9.15 -4.22
CA THR A 63 -6.18 -7.99 -4.83
C THR A 63 -7.70 -8.06 -4.71
N ASN A 64 -8.32 -7.00 -4.17
CA ASN A 64 -9.76 -6.88 -3.95
C ASN A 64 -10.16 -5.40 -3.76
N GLU A 65 -11.45 -5.09 -3.88
CA GLU A 65 -11.94 -3.71 -3.81
C GLU A 65 -11.81 -3.05 -2.42
N TYR A 66 -11.83 -3.84 -1.34
CA TYR A 66 -11.97 -3.36 0.04
C TYR A 66 -10.65 -3.13 0.77
N SER A 67 -9.58 -3.85 0.42
CA SER A 67 -8.29 -3.71 1.11
C SER A 67 -7.07 -3.68 0.22
N ARG A 68 -7.16 -4.13 -1.05
CA ARG A 68 -6.02 -4.01 -1.97
C ARG A 68 -6.50 -3.80 -3.41
N PRO A 69 -6.81 -2.56 -3.81
CA PRO A 69 -7.42 -2.29 -5.10
C PRO A 69 -6.48 -2.47 -6.31
N GLY A 70 -5.17 -2.57 -6.09
CA GLY A 70 -4.20 -2.51 -7.19
C GLY A 70 -4.00 -1.10 -7.76
N THR A 71 -4.51 -0.07 -7.08
CA THR A 71 -4.37 1.33 -7.52
C THR A 71 -2.92 1.79 -7.34
N PRO A 72 -2.24 2.30 -8.39
CA PRO A 72 -0.83 2.65 -8.29
C PRO A 72 -0.54 3.79 -7.31
N LEU A 73 0.46 3.59 -6.45
CA LEU A 73 1.06 4.64 -5.63
C LEU A 73 2.10 5.38 -6.46
N ARG A 74 1.75 6.59 -6.93
CA ARG A 74 2.54 7.33 -7.92
C ARG A 74 3.65 8.18 -7.32
N LYS A 75 3.65 8.35 -6.01
CA LYS A 75 4.63 9.12 -5.24
C LYS A 75 4.78 8.46 -3.88
N ILE A 76 6.00 8.41 -3.36
CA ILE A 76 6.27 8.14 -1.95
C ILE A 76 7.01 9.36 -1.43
N SER A 77 6.36 10.13 -0.57
CA SER A 77 6.93 11.33 0.07
C SER A 77 6.48 11.44 1.52
N GLY A 78 6.40 10.29 2.19
CA GLY A 78 6.06 10.23 3.59
C GLY A 78 5.76 8.83 4.07
N VAL A 79 5.90 8.65 5.37
CA VAL A 79 5.50 7.45 6.11
C VAL A 79 4.46 7.87 7.14
N VAL A 80 3.36 7.13 7.23
CA VAL A 80 2.35 7.35 8.28
C VAL A 80 2.41 6.20 9.27
N VAL A 81 2.64 6.53 10.54
CA VAL A 81 2.61 5.58 11.65
C VAL A 81 1.22 5.58 12.27
N HIS A 82 0.66 4.38 12.44
CA HIS A 82 -0.64 4.11 13.02
C HIS A 82 -0.52 3.18 14.22
N TYR A 83 -1.64 2.93 14.90
CA TYR A 83 -1.79 1.82 15.84
C TYR A 83 -3.07 1.06 15.50
N VAL A 84 -3.04 -0.26 15.67
CA VAL A 84 -4.12 -1.15 15.20
C VAL A 84 -5.45 -0.94 15.93
N GLY A 85 -5.45 -0.27 17.09
CA GLY A 85 -6.66 -0.07 17.90
C GLY A 85 -7.28 -1.37 18.43
N ASN A 86 -6.49 -2.44 18.44
CA ASN A 86 -6.88 -3.79 18.83
C ASN A 86 -5.79 -4.40 19.73
N PRO A 87 -5.82 -4.11 21.04
CA PRO A 87 -4.77 -4.51 21.97
C PRO A 87 -4.50 -6.01 21.97
N GLY A 88 -3.23 -6.40 22.09
CA GLY A 88 -2.81 -7.79 22.20
C GLY A 88 -2.95 -8.61 20.92
N SER A 89 -3.33 -8.00 19.80
CA SER A 89 -3.40 -8.68 18.50
C SER A 89 -2.02 -8.79 17.83
N SER A 90 -1.79 -9.89 17.12
CA SER A 90 -0.56 -10.10 16.35
C SER A 90 -0.57 -9.40 14.99
N ALA A 91 0.59 -9.26 14.34
CA ALA A 91 0.64 -8.75 12.97
C ALA A 91 -0.20 -9.61 12.00
N ALA A 92 -0.14 -10.93 12.18
CA ALA A 92 -0.90 -11.90 11.38
C ALA A 92 -2.43 -11.74 11.56
N ASN A 93 -2.91 -11.41 12.77
CA ASN A 93 -4.33 -11.16 12.99
C ASN A 93 -4.81 -9.92 12.23
N ASN A 94 -4.05 -8.83 12.28
CA ASN A 94 -4.39 -7.59 11.58
C ASN A 94 -4.31 -7.73 10.05
N ARG A 95 -3.28 -8.41 9.54
CA ARG A 95 -3.19 -8.77 8.12
C ARG A 95 -4.41 -9.61 7.68
N SER A 96 -4.78 -10.61 8.49
CA SER A 96 -5.93 -11.47 8.20
C SER A 96 -7.26 -10.71 8.23
N PHE A 97 -7.42 -9.77 9.16
CA PHE A 97 -8.56 -8.86 9.18
C PHE A 97 -8.66 -8.07 7.88
N PHE A 98 -7.58 -7.44 7.41
CA PHE A 98 -7.59 -6.71 6.13
C PHE A 98 -7.94 -7.62 4.94
N ALA A 99 -7.41 -8.84 4.89
CA ALA A 99 -7.76 -9.79 3.84
C ALA A 99 -9.24 -10.21 3.87
N ASN A 100 -9.81 -10.34 5.06
CA ASN A 100 -11.21 -10.74 5.26
C ASN A 100 -12.22 -9.66 4.85
N LEU A 101 -11.80 -8.39 4.70
CA LEU A 101 -12.67 -7.31 4.20
C LEU A 101 -13.21 -7.58 2.79
N ALA A 102 -12.52 -8.40 2.00
CA ALA A 102 -13.01 -8.89 0.71
C ALA A 102 -14.27 -9.77 0.81
N LEU A 103 -14.59 -10.27 2.01
CA LEU A 103 -15.76 -11.09 2.28
C LEU A 103 -16.79 -10.35 3.15
N THR A 104 -16.35 -9.61 4.17
CA THR A 104 -17.26 -8.93 5.11
C THR A 104 -17.83 -7.64 4.55
N HIS A 105 -17.06 -6.96 3.68
CA HIS A 105 -17.40 -5.65 3.10
C HIS A 105 -17.69 -4.56 4.16
N GLU A 106 -17.22 -4.74 5.39
CA GLU A 106 -17.59 -3.87 6.52
C GLU A 106 -16.95 -2.48 6.42
N THR A 107 -15.79 -2.38 5.79
CA THR A 107 -15.06 -1.12 5.58
C THR A 107 -14.00 -1.26 4.48
N TYR A 108 -13.38 -0.13 4.14
CA TYR A 108 -12.18 -0.07 3.32
C TYR A 108 -10.96 0.18 4.22
N ALA A 109 -10.08 -0.81 4.36
CA ALA A 109 -8.90 -0.68 5.22
C ALA A 109 -7.75 -1.61 4.82
N SER A 110 -6.53 -1.11 4.97
CA SER A 110 -5.28 -1.86 4.78
C SER A 110 -4.09 -1.02 5.25
N ALA A 111 -2.93 -1.64 5.44
CA ALA A 111 -1.66 -0.96 5.58
C ALA A 111 -0.60 -1.56 4.64
N HIS A 112 0.46 -0.81 4.34
CA HIS A 112 1.58 -1.35 3.59
C HIS A 112 2.35 -2.36 4.44
N PHE A 113 2.56 -2.01 5.72
CA PHE A 113 3.21 -2.87 6.69
C PHE A 113 2.39 -3.00 7.97
N VAL A 114 2.56 -4.12 8.65
CA VAL A 114 2.14 -4.32 10.04
C VAL A 114 3.34 -4.75 10.85
N VAL A 115 3.61 -4.06 11.96
CA VAL A 115 4.65 -4.43 12.94
C VAL A 115 3.97 -5.05 14.16
N GLY A 116 4.37 -6.26 14.52
CA GLY A 116 3.78 -7.05 15.60
C GLY A 116 4.53 -6.97 16.92
N LEU A 117 3.94 -7.60 17.95
CA LEU A 117 4.40 -7.57 19.35
C LEU A 117 5.72 -8.33 19.55
N ASP A 118 6.03 -9.29 18.69
CA ASP A 118 7.29 -10.04 18.74
C ASP A 118 8.37 -9.39 17.84
N GLY A 119 8.11 -8.18 17.33
CA GLY A 119 8.96 -7.48 16.37
C GLY A 119 8.83 -7.98 14.93
N GLU A 120 7.88 -8.88 14.65
CA GLU A 120 7.68 -9.37 13.29
C GLU A 120 7.09 -8.29 12.38
N ILE A 121 7.58 -8.19 11.13
CA ILE A 121 7.09 -7.22 10.15
C ILE A 121 6.48 -7.95 8.96
N LEU A 122 5.21 -7.67 8.68
CA LEU A 122 4.50 -8.18 7.50
C LEU A 122 4.29 -7.06 6.49
N GLN A 123 4.74 -7.27 5.24
CA GLN A 123 4.34 -6.41 4.12
C GLN A 123 3.03 -6.92 3.52
N CYS A 124 1.94 -6.16 3.72
CA CYS A 124 0.59 -6.53 3.32
C CYS A 124 0.16 -5.93 1.97
N VAL A 125 0.69 -4.77 1.60
CA VAL A 125 0.45 -4.09 0.30
C VAL A 125 1.81 -3.71 -0.29
N PRO A 126 2.06 -3.96 -1.59
CA PRO A 126 3.34 -3.59 -2.19
C PRO A 126 3.50 -2.07 -2.27
N LEU A 127 4.74 -1.60 -2.22
CA LEU A 127 5.09 -0.16 -2.34
C LEU A 127 4.75 0.48 -3.70
N THR A 128 4.19 -0.31 -4.63
CA THR A 128 3.68 0.16 -5.92
C THR A 128 2.19 0.48 -5.90
N GLU A 129 1.48 0.15 -4.82
CA GLU A 129 0.03 0.31 -4.70
C GLU A 129 -0.30 1.16 -3.47
N ILE A 130 -1.41 1.91 -3.51
CA ILE A 130 -1.89 2.61 -2.32
C ILE A 130 -2.44 1.60 -1.31
N ALA A 131 -2.38 1.96 -0.03
CA ALA A 131 -3.14 1.31 1.04
C ALA A 131 -4.25 2.24 1.53
N TYR A 132 -5.41 1.70 1.90
CA TYR A 132 -6.49 2.44 2.53
C TYR A 132 -6.26 2.60 4.04
N CYS A 133 -5.51 3.64 4.47
CA CYS A 133 -5.16 3.81 5.88
C CYS A 133 -5.28 5.27 6.37
N SER A 134 -4.76 6.22 5.60
CA SER A 134 -4.43 7.58 5.99
C SER A 134 -5.24 8.65 5.22
N ASN A 135 -6.45 8.32 4.76
CA ASN A 135 -7.36 9.23 4.05
C ASN A 135 -6.69 9.90 2.82
N THR A 136 -6.58 11.23 2.80
CA THR A 136 -5.98 12.01 1.71
C THR A 136 -4.49 11.74 1.55
N ALA A 137 -3.83 11.13 2.55
CA ALA A 137 -2.42 10.76 2.47
C ALA A 137 -2.16 9.40 1.81
N ASN A 138 -3.21 8.60 1.52
CA ASN A 138 -3.07 7.30 0.84
C ASN A 138 -2.33 7.38 -0.51
N ASP A 139 -2.41 8.52 -1.20
CA ASP A 139 -1.87 8.70 -2.55
C ASP A 139 -0.38 9.04 -2.58
N TYR A 140 0.24 9.30 -1.43
CA TYR A 140 1.65 9.72 -1.37
C TYR A 140 2.46 9.16 -0.20
N THR A 141 1.88 8.29 0.64
CA THR A 141 2.55 7.76 1.83
C THR A 141 2.57 6.25 1.90
N VAL A 142 3.56 5.73 2.62
CA VAL A 142 3.62 4.35 3.07
C VAL A 142 3.04 4.29 4.48
N SER A 143 2.02 3.46 4.69
CA SER A 143 1.30 3.33 5.96
C SER A 143 1.77 2.11 6.73
N ILE A 144 2.08 2.30 8.02
CA ILE A 144 2.50 1.26 8.94
C ILE A 144 1.49 1.17 10.08
N GLU A 145 0.84 0.02 10.22
CA GLU A 145 0.02 -0.30 11.38
C GLU A 145 0.88 -1.01 12.43
N VAL A 146 0.74 -0.60 13.69
CA VAL A 146 1.63 -1.07 14.77
C VAL A 146 0.80 -1.70 15.89
N CYS A 147 1.15 -2.93 16.24
CA CYS A 147 0.55 -3.64 17.36
C CYS A 147 0.92 -3.00 18.70
N HIS A 148 0.06 -3.18 19.69
CA HIS A 148 0.30 -2.68 21.05
C HIS A 148 -0.26 -3.67 22.07
N PRO A 149 0.41 -3.88 23.22
CA PRO A 149 0.04 -4.88 24.21
C PRO A 149 -1.29 -4.58 24.91
N ASP A 150 -1.62 -3.30 25.15
CA ASP A 150 -2.78 -2.91 25.96
C ASP A 150 -3.44 -1.60 25.48
N ASP A 151 -4.51 -1.19 26.18
CA ASP A 151 -5.33 -0.02 25.85
C ASP A 151 -4.62 1.34 26.01
N THR A 152 -3.39 1.38 26.55
CA THR A 152 -2.57 2.60 26.54
C THR A 152 -2.18 2.97 25.11
N GLY A 153 -2.12 1.98 24.20
CA GLY A 153 -1.65 2.16 22.83
C GLY A 153 -0.14 2.39 22.74
N LYS A 154 0.60 2.26 23.85
CA LYS A 154 2.06 2.33 23.86
C LYS A 154 2.62 1.06 23.23
N PHE A 155 3.58 1.19 22.33
CA PHE A 155 4.26 0.05 21.72
C PHE A 155 5.30 -0.53 22.69
N ASP A 156 5.49 -1.86 22.66
CA ASP A 156 6.54 -2.52 23.45
C ASP A 156 7.92 -2.39 22.78
N ASP A 157 8.96 -2.82 23.49
CA ASP A 157 10.35 -2.59 23.07
C ASP A 157 10.68 -3.33 21.75
N ALA A 158 10.22 -4.57 21.57
CA ALA A 158 10.47 -5.34 20.35
C ALA A 158 9.74 -4.76 19.14
N THR A 159 8.49 -4.32 19.34
CA THR A 159 7.70 -3.59 18.34
C THR A 159 8.40 -2.29 17.95
N MET A 160 8.89 -1.54 18.95
CA MET A 160 9.56 -0.25 18.73
C MET A 160 10.87 -0.40 17.96
N GLU A 161 11.73 -1.35 18.33
CA GLU A 161 12.98 -1.61 17.63
C GLU A 161 12.74 -1.92 16.13
N SER A 162 11.72 -2.73 15.87
CA SER A 162 11.33 -3.14 14.51
C SER A 162 10.70 -1.99 13.73
N LEU A 163 9.88 -1.16 14.39
CA LEU A 163 9.31 0.04 13.79
C LEU A 163 10.39 1.05 13.42
N GLU A 164 11.35 1.31 14.30
CA GLU A 164 12.46 2.22 14.04
C GLU A 164 13.31 1.73 12.86
N ALA A 165 13.64 0.44 12.81
CA ALA A 165 14.37 -0.17 11.69
C ALA A 165 13.60 -0.05 10.35
N LEU A 166 12.30 -0.31 10.37
CA LEU A 166 11.46 -0.20 9.17
C LEU A 166 11.34 1.25 8.67
N VAL A 167 11.11 2.20 9.58
CA VAL A 167 10.97 3.62 9.21
C VAL A 167 12.31 4.19 8.75
N ALA A 168 13.43 3.84 9.38
CA ALA A 168 14.76 4.21 8.93
C ALA A 168 15.01 3.73 7.49
N TRP A 169 14.77 2.45 7.22
CA TRP A 169 14.90 1.88 5.88
C TRP A 169 14.03 2.59 4.84
N LEU A 170 12.77 2.90 5.17
CA LEU A 170 11.87 3.65 4.28
C LEU A 170 12.39 5.07 4.01
N CYS A 171 12.89 5.75 5.03
CA CYS A 171 13.42 7.09 4.90
C CYS A 171 14.67 7.12 4.01
N GLU A 172 15.60 6.20 4.20
CA GLU A 172 16.77 6.09 3.33
C GLU A 172 16.38 5.73 1.89
N THR A 173 15.54 4.71 1.73
CA THR A 173 15.14 4.19 0.41
C THR A 173 14.46 5.26 -0.44
N PHE A 174 13.64 6.12 0.18
CA PHE A 174 12.86 7.14 -0.52
C PHE A 174 13.36 8.57 -0.29
N SER A 175 14.54 8.73 0.33
CA SER A 175 15.14 10.04 0.64
C SER A 175 14.18 10.97 1.40
N LEU A 176 13.54 10.43 2.44
CA LEU A 176 12.61 11.15 3.31
C LEU A 176 13.34 11.72 4.52
N ASP A 177 12.90 12.88 4.98
CA ASP A 177 13.36 13.50 6.22
C ASP A 177 12.48 12.98 7.39
N PRO A 178 13.04 12.27 8.38
CA PRO A 178 12.26 11.78 9.53
C PRO A 178 11.48 12.89 10.24
N ASP A 179 12.00 14.11 10.31
CA ASP A 179 11.34 15.22 11.02
C ASP A 179 10.19 15.85 10.24
N ALA A 180 10.16 15.72 8.91
CA ALA A 180 9.14 16.34 8.06
C ALA A 180 8.18 15.32 7.44
N ASP A 181 8.68 14.15 7.08
CA ASP A 181 7.99 13.18 6.23
C ASP A 181 7.49 11.93 7.00
N VAL A 182 7.91 11.73 8.25
CA VAL A 182 7.33 10.72 9.14
C VAL A 182 6.25 11.38 10.00
N ILE A 183 5.00 11.01 9.75
CA ILE A 183 3.81 11.64 10.32
C ILE A 183 2.90 10.62 11.00
N ARG A 184 1.97 11.10 11.82
CA ARG A 184 0.88 10.31 12.42
C ARG A 184 -0.37 10.45 11.56
N HIS A 185 -1.30 9.51 11.69
CA HIS A 185 -2.64 9.69 11.12
C HIS A 185 -3.35 10.94 11.70
N TYR A 186 -3.00 11.29 12.94
CA TYR A 186 -3.40 12.54 13.58
C TYR A 186 -3.00 13.77 12.76
N ASP A 187 -1.79 13.82 12.22
CA ASP A 187 -1.30 15.00 11.49
C ASP A 187 -2.03 15.19 10.13
N VAL A 188 -2.71 14.14 9.65
CA VAL A 188 -3.54 14.17 8.44
C VAL A 188 -4.99 14.54 8.73
N THR A 189 -5.57 14.04 9.83
CA THR A 189 -7.03 14.07 10.04
C THR A 189 -7.49 14.57 11.40
N GLY A 190 -6.60 14.67 12.38
CA GLY A 190 -6.92 14.86 13.80
C GLY A 190 -7.40 13.60 14.52
N LYS A 191 -7.45 12.43 13.86
CA LYS A 191 -7.75 11.16 14.54
C LYS A 191 -6.67 10.86 15.57
N ILE A 192 -7.06 10.49 16.79
CA ILE A 192 -6.14 10.06 17.86
C ILE A 192 -5.48 8.73 17.49
N CYS A 193 -4.46 8.79 16.64
CA CYS A 193 -3.79 7.65 16.02
C CYS A 193 -2.38 8.07 15.54
N PRO A 194 -1.30 7.47 16.08
CA PRO A 194 -1.27 6.47 17.15
C PRO A 194 -1.59 7.10 18.51
N LYS A 195 -2.51 6.50 19.28
CA LYS A 195 -3.03 7.10 20.52
C LYS A 195 -1.94 7.57 21.47
N TYR A 196 -0.99 6.70 21.81
CA TYR A 196 0.09 7.03 22.75
C TYR A 196 0.92 8.23 22.31
N TYR A 197 1.27 8.30 21.02
CA TYR A 197 2.07 9.38 20.45
C TYR A 197 1.29 10.69 20.22
N VAL A 198 -0.05 10.64 20.23
CA VAL A 198 -0.88 11.85 20.25
C VAL A 198 -0.99 12.38 21.69
N GLU A 199 -1.11 11.50 22.68
CA GLU A 199 -1.22 11.87 24.09
C GLU A 199 0.14 12.24 24.72
N ASN A 200 1.25 11.79 24.14
CA ASN A 200 2.61 12.00 24.63
C ASN A 200 3.51 12.53 23.49
N GLU A 201 3.40 13.81 23.18
CA GLU A 201 4.11 14.44 22.06
C GLU A 201 5.63 14.35 22.17
N ASP A 202 6.19 14.46 23.39
CA ASP A 202 7.64 14.29 23.60
C ASP A 202 8.14 12.91 23.19
N ALA A 203 7.33 11.86 23.39
CA ALA A 203 7.67 10.51 22.95
C ALA A 203 7.65 10.40 21.41
N TRP A 204 6.76 11.13 20.74
CA TRP A 204 6.71 11.18 19.27
C TRP A 204 7.95 11.88 18.70
N LEU A 205 8.36 12.99 19.32
CA LEU A 205 9.59 13.70 18.94
C LEU A 205 10.82 12.83 19.17
N ALA A 206 10.90 12.11 20.29
CA ALA A 206 11.98 11.17 20.58
C ALA A 206 12.04 10.04 19.55
N PHE A 207 10.90 9.46 19.16
CA PHE A 207 10.84 8.43 18.11
C PHE A 207 11.47 8.91 16.78
N ARG A 208 11.14 10.12 16.31
CA ARG A 208 11.71 10.65 15.05
C ARG A 208 13.21 10.92 15.16
N GLN A 209 13.68 11.30 16.34
CA GLN A 209 15.11 11.44 16.63
C GLN A 209 15.83 10.09 16.63
N ASN A 210 15.24 9.05 17.23
CA ASN A 210 15.79 7.69 17.20
C ASN A 210 15.89 7.15 15.78
N VAL A 211 14.85 7.36 14.95
CA VAL A 211 14.89 7.02 13.53
C VAL A 211 16.04 7.74 12.82
N SER A 212 16.22 9.05 13.08
CA SER A 212 17.32 9.82 12.50
C SER A 212 18.69 9.29 12.92
N ALA A 213 18.86 8.95 14.21
CA ALA A 213 20.09 8.37 14.73
C ALA A 213 20.38 7.00 14.08
N ARG A 214 19.36 6.15 13.97
CA ARG A 214 19.45 4.83 13.35
C ARG A 214 19.90 4.91 11.89
N ILE A 215 19.38 5.85 11.13
CA ILE A 215 19.81 6.10 9.74
C ILE A 215 21.32 6.39 9.67
N GLU A 216 21.85 7.19 10.59
CA GLU A 216 23.29 7.51 10.59
C GLU A 216 24.16 6.30 11.04
N GLU A 217 23.66 5.49 11.96
CA GLU A 217 24.29 4.24 12.37
C GLU A 217 24.36 3.23 11.22
N ASP A 218 23.25 3.02 10.51
CA ASP A 218 23.14 2.09 9.39
C ASP A 218 24.06 2.52 8.22
N LYS A 219 24.15 3.83 7.93
CA LYS A 219 25.12 4.37 6.95
C LYS A 219 26.57 4.10 7.34
N THR A 220 26.90 4.24 8.61
CA THR A 220 28.25 4.02 9.12
C THR A 220 28.64 2.55 8.98
N ALA A 221 27.75 1.64 9.40
CA ALA A 221 27.97 0.20 9.27
C ALA A 221 28.13 -0.26 7.81
N ASN A 222 27.35 0.31 6.89
CA ASN A 222 27.44 0.02 5.46
C ASN A 222 28.65 0.69 4.79
N GLY A 223 29.16 1.80 5.33
CA GLY A 223 30.37 2.48 4.86
C GLY A 223 31.66 1.77 5.25
N GLU A 224 31.68 1.09 6.40
CA GLU A 224 32.85 0.32 6.88
C GLU A 224 33.01 -1.05 6.21
N THR A 225 31.98 -1.51 5.50
CA THR A 225 31.95 -2.82 4.84
C THR A 225 32.25 -2.76 3.33
N ASN A 226 32.49 -1.57 2.78
CA ASN A 226 32.86 -1.32 1.36
C ASN A 226 34.30 -0.82 1.22
#